data_AF-A0A2D7BT39-F1
#
_entry.id   AF-A0A2D7BT39-F1
#
_cell.length_a   1.000
_cell.length_b   1.000
_cell.length_c   1.000
_cell.angle_alpha   90.00
_cell.angle_beta   90.00
_cell.angle_gamma   90.00
#
_symmetry.space_group_name_H-M   'P 1'
#
loop_
_entity.id
_entity.type
_entity.pdbx_description
1 polymer ?
#
loop_
_entity_poly.entity_id
_entity_poly.type
_entity_poly.pdbx_seq_one_letter_code
_entity_poly.pdbx_strand_id
1 'polypeptide(L)'
;MTQLNLTDYKGGFSLLEVVISLLIISITFLAYGQLIEQNLRAQDLKQNFIYDHQLKSNVLTIYVANPRVDNSQIRQLLDLESISHRQLSRYNALVEIEIEFIKDSDKFSFKVIQ
;
A
#
# COMPACT_ATOMS: atom_id res chain seq x y z
N MET A 1 7.27 -53.69 1.88
CA MET A 1 6.54 -53.07 3.01
C MET A 1 7.39 -53.25 4.25
N THR A 2 8.20 -52.25 4.60
CA THR A 2 9.06 -52.29 5.79
C THR A 2 8.30 -51.63 6.93
N GLN A 3 7.87 -52.43 7.91
CA GLN A 3 7.22 -51.95 9.12
C GLN A 3 8.28 -51.21 9.96
N LEU A 4 8.05 -49.91 10.21
CA LEU A 4 8.79 -49.15 11.20
C LEU A 4 8.44 -49.73 12.58
N ASN A 5 9.34 -50.56 13.12
CA ASN A 5 9.25 -51.07 14.47
C ASN A 5 9.53 -49.90 15.44
N LEU A 6 8.48 -49.38 16.07
CA LEU A 6 8.52 -48.30 17.06
C LEU A 6 9.05 -48.74 18.44
N THR A 7 9.55 -49.97 18.55
CA THR A 7 9.84 -50.67 19.81
C THR A 7 11.19 -50.34 20.45
N ASP A 8 12.02 -49.50 19.84
CA ASP A 8 13.40 -49.22 20.31
C ASP A 8 13.66 -47.78 20.78
N TYR A 9 12.62 -46.99 21.07
CA TYR A 9 12.77 -45.70 21.77
C TYR A 9 12.78 -45.92 23.30
N LYS A 10 13.92 -46.37 23.85
CA LYS A 10 14.13 -46.58 25.30
C LYS A 10 14.60 -45.32 26.05
N GLY A 11 14.09 -44.15 25.68
CA GLY A 11 14.29 -42.91 26.42
C GLY A 11 12.96 -42.18 26.50
N GLY A 12 12.32 -42.18 27.69
CA GLY A 12 11.15 -41.35 27.92
C GLY A 12 11.55 -39.87 27.95
N PHE A 13 10.68 -38.99 27.46
CA PHE A 13 10.90 -37.55 27.56
C PHE A 13 10.72 -37.10 29.01
N SER A 14 11.64 -36.25 29.48
CA SER A 14 11.44 -35.54 30.74
C SER A 14 10.26 -34.57 30.59
N LEU A 15 9.50 -34.38 31.66
CA LEU A 15 8.40 -33.41 31.69
C LEU A 15 8.87 -32.01 31.26
N LEU A 16 10.09 -31.64 31.63
CA LEU A 16 10.70 -30.36 31.26
C LEU A 16 10.96 -30.26 29.75
N GLU A 17 11.39 -31.34 29.10
CA GLU A 17 11.60 -31.38 27.65
C GLU A 17 10.28 -31.25 26.89
N VAL A 18 9.22 -31.90 27.39
CA VAL A 18 7.87 -31.79 26.81
C VAL A 18 7.34 -30.36 26.93
N VAL A 19 7.50 -29.73 28.10
CA VAL A 19 7.06 -28.35 28.34
C VAL A 19 7.82 -27.36 27.45
N ILE A 20 9.14 -27.50 27.36
CA ILE A 20 9.97 -26.64 26.49
C ILE A 20 9.57 -26.82 25.02
N SER A 21 9.35 -28.05 24.58
CA SER A 21 8.92 -28.34 23.20
C SER A 21 7.58 -27.69 22.87
N LEU A 22 6.60 -27.79 23.78
CA LEU A 22 5.30 -27.14 23.63
C LEU A 22 5.41 -25.61 23.60
N LEU A 23 6.29 -25.03 24.43
CA LEU A 23 6.59 -23.61 24.43
C LEU A 23 7.20 -23.14 23.10
N ILE A 24 8.20 -23.86 22.59
CA ILE A 24 8.85 -23.53 21.32
C ILE A 24 7.83 -23.59 20.18
N ILE A 25 7.02 -24.65 20.11
CA ILE A 25 5.99 -24.79 19.07
C ILE A 25 4.99 -23.63 19.15
N SER A 26 4.53 -23.29 20.35
CA SER A 26 3.55 -22.22 20.56
C SER A 26 4.09 -20.84 20.15
N ILE A 27 5.30 -20.50 20.60
CA ILE A 27 5.94 -19.22 20.27
C ILE A 27 6.22 -19.14 18.77
N THR A 28 6.70 -20.22 18.18
CA THR A 28 7.03 -20.26 16.75
C THR A 28 5.76 -20.11 15.91
N PHE A 29 4.67 -20.78 16.27
CA PHE A 29 3.39 -20.65 15.59
C PHE A 29 2.84 -19.21 15.65
N LEU A 30 2.88 -18.58 16.82
CA LEU A 30 2.44 -17.20 17.00
C LEU A 30 3.31 -16.22 16.20
N ALA A 31 4.63 -16.34 16.29
CA ALA A 31 5.56 -15.49 15.56
C ALA A 31 5.35 -15.60 14.04
N TYR A 32 5.13 -16.81 13.53
CA TYR A 32 4.90 -17.03 12.10
C TYR A 32 3.58 -16.39 11.63
N GLY A 33 2.51 -16.53 12.43
CA GLY A 33 1.22 -15.89 12.13
C GLY A 33 1.35 -14.35 12.08
N GLN A 34 2.04 -13.75 13.04
CA GLN A 34 2.29 -12.31 13.07
C GLN A 34 3.10 -11.83 11.87
N LEU A 35 4.12 -12.59 11.46
CA LEU A 35 5.00 -12.23 10.35
C LEU A 35 4.25 -12.28 9.00
N ILE A 36 3.35 -13.25 8.82
CA ILE A 36 2.46 -13.30 7.64
C ILE A 36 1.54 -12.09 7.62
N GLU A 37 0.87 -11.79 8.75
CA GLU A 37 -0.05 -10.66 8.84
C GLU A 37 0.64 -9.33 8.53
N GLN A 38 1.84 -9.11 9.07
CA GLN A 38 2.63 -7.92 8.79
C GLN A 38 2.99 -7.78 7.31
N ASN A 39 3.38 -8.87 6.64
CA ASN A 39 3.69 -8.83 5.21
C ASN A 39 2.46 -8.54 4.36
N LEU A 40 1.31 -9.13 4.68
CA LEU A 40 0.06 -8.83 3.98
C LEU A 40 -0.33 -7.36 4.12
N ARG A 41 -0.25 -6.81 5.34
CA ARG A 41 -0.48 -5.37 5.57
C ARG A 41 0.52 -4.49 4.81
N ALA A 42 1.80 -4.85 4.80
CA ALA A 42 2.83 -4.11 4.08
C ALA A 42 2.61 -4.14 2.56
N GLN A 43 2.15 -5.28 2.02
CA GLN A 43 1.82 -5.42 0.61
C GLN A 43 0.60 -4.58 0.22
N ASP A 44 -0.44 -4.59 1.05
CA ASP A 44 -1.65 -3.78 0.85
C ASP A 44 -1.30 -2.27 0.87
N LEU A 45 -0.55 -1.83 1.89
CA LEU A 45 -0.06 -0.44 1.96
C LEU A 45 0.79 -0.06 0.75
N LYS A 46 1.65 -0.95 0.26
CA LYS A 46 2.46 -0.72 -0.93
C LYS A 46 1.59 -0.59 -2.17
N GLN A 47 0.57 -1.43 -2.32
CA GLN A 47 -0.33 -1.38 -3.47
C GLN A 47 -1.14 -0.09 -3.48
N ASN A 48 -1.70 0.30 -2.34
CA ASN A 48 -2.43 1.57 -2.18
C ASN A 48 -1.50 2.77 -2.46
N PHE A 49 -0.29 2.77 -1.92
CA PHE A 49 0.70 3.82 -2.19
C PHE A 49 1.08 3.93 -3.68
N ILE A 50 1.28 2.80 -4.36
CA ILE A 50 1.58 2.78 -5.80
C ILE A 50 0.40 3.35 -6.59
N TYR A 51 -0.82 2.95 -6.25
CA TYR A 51 -2.03 3.42 -6.91
C TYR A 51 -2.22 4.93 -6.75
N ASP A 52 -2.12 5.46 -5.53
CA ASP A 52 -2.23 6.90 -5.25
C ASP A 52 -1.14 7.69 -5.97
N HIS A 53 0.08 7.17 -6.00
CA HIS A 53 1.19 7.81 -6.69
C HIS A 53 0.99 7.80 -8.21
N GLN A 54 0.50 6.70 -8.78
CA GLN A 54 0.15 6.62 -10.20
C GLN A 54 -0.96 7.61 -10.56
N LEU A 55 -2.00 7.69 -9.74
CA LEU A 55 -3.10 8.65 -9.93
C LEU A 55 -2.58 10.09 -9.93
N LYS A 56 -1.80 10.49 -8.90
CA LYS A 56 -1.16 11.82 -8.85
C LYS A 56 -0.30 12.10 -10.07
N SER A 57 0.55 11.14 -10.45
CA SER A 57 1.42 11.28 -11.62
C SER A 57 0.61 11.48 -12.89
N ASN A 58 -0.47 10.73 -13.09
CA ASN A 58 -1.31 10.84 -14.28
C ASN A 58 -1.99 12.21 -14.35
N VAL A 59 -2.59 12.69 -13.26
CA VAL A 59 -3.21 14.03 -13.21
C VAL A 59 -2.14 15.09 -13.51
N LEU A 60 -0.97 15.03 -12.86
CA LEU A 60 0.14 15.96 -13.08
C LEU A 60 0.59 15.97 -14.55
N THR A 61 0.82 14.80 -15.15
CA THR A 61 1.24 14.68 -16.55
C THR A 61 0.22 15.30 -17.50
N ILE A 62 -1.08 15.10 -17.25
CA ILE A 62 -2.13 15.70 -18.08
C ILE A 62 -2.10 17.23 -17.99
N TYR A 63 -1.98 17.82 -16.80
CA TYR A 63 -1.92 19.28 -16.64
C TYR A 63 -0.63 19.89 -17.20
N VAL A 64 0.49 19.18 -17.14
CA VAL A 64 1.75 19.64 -17.74
C VAL A 64 1.68 19.56 -19.27
N ALA A 65 1.12 18.47 -19.82
CA ALA A 65 1.01 18.28 -21.27
C ALA A 65 -0.06 19.17 -21.92
N ASN A 66 -1.18 19.39 -21.23
CA ASN A 66 -2.27 20.25 -21.69
C ASN A 66 -2.79 21.13 -20.54
N PRO A 67 -2.22 22.33 -20.35
CA PRO A 67 -2.63 23.29 -19.32
C PRO A 67 -4.10 23.72 -19.37
N ARG A 68 -4.75 23.59 -20.53
CA ARG A 68 -6.13 24.04 -20.76
C ARG A 68 -7.12 22.87 -20.88
N VAL A 69 -6.72 21.70 -20.41
CA VAL A 69 -7.57 20.52 -20.33
C VAL A 69 -8.83 20.81 -19.53
N ASP A 70 -9.97 20.31 -20.01
CA ASP A 70 -11.22 20.40 -19.28
C ASP A 70 -11.21 19.41 -18.10
N ASN A 71 -11.39 19.96 -16.90
CA ASN A 71 -11.55 19.23 -15.65
C ASN A 71 -12.60 18.10 -15.76
N SER A 72 -13.67 18.28 -16.54
CA SER A 72 -14.71 17.27 -16.75
C SER A 72 -14.16 15.99 -17.43
N GLN A 73 -13.21 16.15 -18.35
CA GLN A 73 -12.60 15.04 -19.10
C GLN A 73 -11.65 14.26 -18.20
N ILE A 74 -10.85 14.95 -17.37
CA ILE A 74 -9.97 14.29 -16.40
C ILE A 74 -10.78 13.50 -15.38
N ARG A 75 -11.87 14.11 -14.90
CA ARG A 75 -12.77 13.47 -13.94
C ARG A 75 -13.32 12.16 -14.48
N GLN A 76 -13.73 12.13 -15.75
CA GLN A 76 -14.24 10.91 -16.39
C GLN A 76 -13.12 9.90 -16.70
N LEU A 77 -11.95 10.36 -17.14
CA LEU A 77 -10.83 9.48 -17.52
C LEU A 77 -10.21 8.76 -16.32
N LEU A 78 -10.08 9.45 -15.19
CA LEU A 78 -9.41 8.95 -13.99
C LEU A 78 -10.38 8.55 -12.87
N ASP A 79 -11.69 8.63 -13.15
CA ASP A 79 -12.77 8.31 -12.22
C ASP A 79 -12.61 9.07 -10.88
N LEU A 80 -12.59 10.39 -10.97
CA LEU A 80 -12.45 11.29 -9.81
C LEU A 80 -13.83 11.76 -9.36
N GLU A 81 -14.01 11.98 -8.06
CA GLU A 81 -15.26 12.57 -7.54
C GLU A 81 -15.32 14.06 -7.86
N SER A 82 -14.19 14.76 -7.69
CA SER A 82 -14.07 16.16 -8.01
C SER A 82 -12.64 16.53 -8.40
N ILE A 83 -12.51 17.57 -9.21
CA ILE A 83 -11.24 18.18 -9.55
C ILE A 83 -11.43 19.68 -9.74
N SER A 84 -10.58 20.46 -9.10
CA SER A 84 -10.57 21.92 -9.20
C SER A 84 -9.14 22.39 -9.41
N HIS A 85 -9.00 23.51 -10.09
CA HIS A 85 -7.72 24.19 -10.20
C HIS A 85 -7.89 25.63 -9.73
N ARG A 86 -6.87 26.15 -9.05
CA ARG A 86 -6.82 27.52 -8.57
C ARG A 86 -5.48 28.13 -8.93
N GLN A 87 -5.48 29.29 -9.58
CA GLN A 87 -4.26 30.06 -9.77
C GLN A 87 -3.82 30.64 -8.41
N LEU A 88 -2.61 30.30 -7.98
CA LEU A 88 -2.01 30.80 -6.75
C LEU A 88 -1.26 32.12 -6.98
N SER A 89 -0.42 32.14 -8.01
CA SER A 89 0.47 33.27 -8.30
C SER A 89 0.74 33.41 -9.79
N ARG A 90 1.20 34.60 -10.20
CA ARG A 90 1.71 34.85 -11.55
C ARG A 90 2.98 35.69 -11.44
N TYR A 91 4.07 35.19 -12.00
CA TYR A 91 5.35 35.87 -12.10
C TYR A 91 5.73 36.04 -13.57
N ASN A 92 5.56 37.24 -14.12
CA ASN A 92 5.70 37.53 -15.55
C ASN A 92 4.83 36.59 -16.41
N ALA A 93 5.47 35.74 -17.22
CA ALA A 93 4.81 34.75 -18.06
C ALA A 93 4.47 33.45 -17.31
N LEU A 94 5.04 33.24 -16.11
CA LEU A 94 4.85 32.04 -15.32
C LEU A 94 3.59 32.14 -14.47
N VAL A 95 2.79 31.08 -14.44
CA VAL A 95 1.58 30.95 -13.64
C VAL A 95 1.74 29.75 -12.72
N GLU A 96 1.59 29.98 -11.42
CA GLU A 96 1.51 28.92 -10.42
C GLU A 96 0.04 28.54 -10.23
N ILE A 97 -0.25 27.26 -10.44
CA ILE A 97 -1.60 26.69 -10.34
C ILE A 97 -1.56 25.56 -9.31
N GLU A 98 -2.51 25.59 -8.39
CA GLU A 98 -2.80 24.48 -7.49
C GLU A 98 -3.94 23.65 -8.07
N ILE A 99 -3.74 22.34 -8.14
CA ILE A 99 -4.74 21.38 -8.58
C ILE A 99 -5.13 20.56 -7.36
N GLU A 100 -6.41 20.54 -7.05
CA GLU A 100 -6.98 19.73 -5.97
C GLU A 100 -7.97 18.74 -6.57
N PHE A 101 -7.89 17.47 -6.17
CA PHE A 101 -8.82 16.44 -6.60
C PHE A 101 -9.15 15.47 -5.47
N ILE A 102 -10.33 14.85 -5.58
CA ILE A 102 -10.85 13.89 -4.60
C ILE A 102 -11.11 12.56 -5.29
N LYS A 103 -10.64 11.48 -4.68
CA LYS A 103 -10.96 10.10 -5.08
C LYS A 103 -11.11 9.23 -3.84
N ASP A 104 -12.17 8.44 -3.78
CA ASP A 104 -12.42 7.49 -2.67
C ASP A 104 -12.37 8.16 -1.28
N SER A 105 -12.93 9.38 -1.17
CA SER A 105 -12.84 10.27 0.01
C SER A 105 -11.45 10.83 0.38
N ASP A 106 -10.38 10.46 -0.33
CA ASP A 106 -9.06 11.04 -0.13
C ASP A 106 -8.86 12.30 -0.97
N LYS A 107 -8.38 13.38 -0.32
CA LYS A 107 -8.08 14.65 -0.96
C LYS A 107 -6.59 14.73 -1.31
N PHE A 108 -6.31 15.02 -2.57
CA PHE A 108 -4.97 15.20 -3.08
C PHE A 108 -4.80 16.62 -3.63
N SER A 109 -3.61 17.20 -3.43
CA SER A 109 -3.25 18.48 -4.04
C SER A 109 -1.81 18.50 -4.51
N PHE A 110 -1.54 19.23 -5.58
CA PHE A 110 -0.20 19.52 -6.05
C PHE A 110 -0.15 20.86 -6.77
N LYS A 111 1.05 21.45 -6.85
CA LYS A 111 1.29 22.76 -7.46
C LYS A 111 2.11 22.58 -8.73
N VAL A 112 1.73 23.29 -9.78
CA VAL A 112 2.41 23.29 -11.08
C VAL A 112 2.74 24.73 -11.44
N ILE A 113 3.96 24.96 -11.90
CA ILE A 113 4.40 26.24 -12.45
C ILE A 113 4.46 26.05 -13.97
N GLN A 114 3.73 26.89 -14.71
CA GLN A 114 3.62 26.87 -16.17
C GLN A 114 4.11 28.18 -16.77
#